data_AF-K2GTE7-F1
#
_entry.id   AF-K2GTE7-F1
#
_cell.length_a   1.000
_cell.length_b   1.000
_cell.length_c   1.000
_cell.angle_alpha   90.00
_cell.angle_beta   90.00
_cell.angle_gamma   90.00
#
_symmetry.space_group_name_H-M   'P 1'
#
loop_
_entity.id
_entity.type
_entity.pdbx_description
1 polymer ?
#
loop_
_entity_poly.entity_id
_entity_poly.type
_entity_poly.pdbx_seq_one_letter_code
_entity_poly.pdbx_strand_id
1 'polypeptide(L)'
;MAKTKPMLLAAAAATVLLAGCADRGTDLRVNAEGAARAAVTPPDLEAVAQAMNARAGSRLGDDLTLTGARAEGNQLVMDLRHDDAESAFTPAARDAFTFTLERDVPMQMCAAPATRRFVEEEGGVRISVVTSDGAPLASRTITTCA
;
A
#
# COMPACT_ATOMS: atom_id res chain seq x y z
N MET A 1 26.41 -47.25 35.11
CA MET A 1 25.12 -47.68 34.53
C MET A 1 24.32 -46.44 34.20
N ALA A 2 24.14 -46.16 32.92
CA ALA A 2 23.40 -45.03 32.40
C ALA A 2 21.89 -45.34 32.39
N LYS A 3 21.05 -44.35 32.70
CA LYS A 3 19.64 -44.38 32.34
C LYS A 3 19.17 -42.99 31.92
N THR A 4 18.88 -42.88 30.63
CA THR A 4 18.51 -41.68 29.89
C THR A 4 16.99 -41.62 29.68
N LYS A 5 16.42 -40.40 29.77
CA LYS A 5 15.14 -39.89 29.18
C LYS A 5 13.80 -40.40 29.75
N PRO A 6 12.66 -39.69 29.56
CA PRO A 6 12.35 -38.53 28.67
C PRO A 6 11.76 -37.29 29.42
N MET A 7 11.94 -36.04 28.96
CA MET A 7 11.21 -35.32 27.91
C MET A 7 9.67 -35.38 28.08
N LEU A 8 9.09 -34.33 28.68
CA LEU A 8 7.66 -34.04 28.65
C LEU A 8 7.46 -32.55 28.38
N LEU A 9 7.06 -32.29 27.12
CA LEU A 9 6.43 -31.06 26.67
C LEU A 9 5.19 -30.79 27.52
N ALA A 10 5.04 -29.57 28.02
CA ALA A 10 3.74 -29.03 28.38
C ALA A 10 3.52 -27.76 27.54
N ALA A 11 2.87 -27.96 26.39
CA ALA A 11 2.34 -26.90 25.55
C ALA A 11 1.19 -26.23 26.31
N ALA A 12 1.42 -25.01 26.80
CA ALA A 12 0.35 -24.15 27.25
C ALA A 12 -0.37 -23.60 26.01
N ALA A 13 -1.48 -24.25 25.66
CA ALA A 13 -2.43 -23.78 24.66
C ALA A 13 -3.09 -22.48 25.17
N ALA A 14 -2.55 -21.33 24.74
CA ALA A 14 -3.23 -20.05 24.88
C ALA A 14 -4.29 -19.96 23.77
N THR A 15 -5.51 -20.37 24.11
CA THR A 15 -6.71 -20.14 23.31
C THR A 15 -7.00 -18.65 23.25
N VAL A 16 -6.45 -17.95 22.25
CA VAL A 16 -6.84 -16.57 21.95
C VAL A 16 -8.17 -16.62 21.22
N LEU A 17 -9.24 -16.39 21.98
CA LEU A 17 -10.56 -16.02 21.47
C LEU A 17 -10.43 -14.69 20.71
N LEU A 18 -10.25 -14.76 19.39
CA LEU A 18 -10.49 -13.62 18.51
C LEU A 18 -12.00 -13.45 18.37
N ALA A 19 -12.56 -12.72 19.33
CA ALA A 19 -13.89 -12.11 19.24
C ALA A 19 -13.98 -11.32 17.94
N GLY A 20 -15.10 -11.52 17.23
CA GLY A 20 -15.36 -10.90 15.94
C GLY A 20 -15.39 -9.37 16.04
N CYS A 21 -14.66 -8.73 15.13
CA CYS A 21 -14.97 -7.38 14.70
C CYS A 21 -15.62 -7.48 13.32
N ALA A 22 -16.93 -7.70 13.32
CA ALA A 22 -17.78 -7.36 12.19
C ALA A 22 -18.13 -5.88 12.31
N ASP A 23 -17.22 -5.00 11.87
CA ASP A 23 -17.52 -3.58 11.68
C ASP A 23 -17.56 -3.29 10.18
N ARG A 24 -18.76 -3.45 9.61
CA ARG A 24 -19.08 -3.04 8.24
C ARG A 24 -19.52 -1.59 8.27
N GLY A 25 -18.55 -0.69 8.25
CA GLY A 25 -18.74 0.74 8.04
C GLY A 25 -17.52 1.29 7.30
N THR A 26 -17.65 1.55 6.00
CA THR A 26 -16.61 2.12 5.15
C THR A 26 -16.47 3.62 5.41
N ASP A 27 -16.02 3.97 6.61
CA ASP A 27 -15.40 5.26 6.88
C ASP A 27 -13.92 4.94 7.09
N LEU A 28 -13.09 5.12 6.05
CA LEU A 28 -11.65 4.88 6.09
C LEU A 28 -11.01 5.91 7.03
N ARG A 29 -11.17 5.72 8.33
CA ARG A 29 -10.57 6.58 9.34
C ARG A 29 -9.12 6.19 9.52
N VAL A 30 -8.23 7.16 9.33
CA VAL A 30 -6.80 7.00 9.60
C VAL A 30 -6.63 6.78 11.10
N ASN A 31 -6.01 5.65 11.49
CA ASN A 31 -5.60 5.44 12.87
C ASN A 31 -4.43 6.38 13.20
N ALA A 32 -4.73 7.49 13.87
CA ALA A 32 -3.76 8.55 14.18
C ALA A 32 -2.55 8.05 14.99
N GLU A 33 -2.77 7.14 15.94
CA GLU A 33 -1.69 6.54 16.75
C GLU A 33 -0.82 5.59 15.92
N GLY A 34 -1.43 4.83 15.03
CA GLY A 34 -0.72 4.02 14.03
C GLY A 34 0.14 4.88 13.12
N ALA A 35 -0.41 5.98 12.61
CA ALA A 35 0.30 6.92 11.76
C ALA A 35 1.48 7.60 12.50
N ALA A 36 1.29 8.00 13.75
CA ALA A 36 2.35 8.59 14.57
C ALA A 36 3.51 7.61 14.80
N ARG A 37 3.22 6.32 15.06
CA ARG A 37 4.26 5.28 15.20
C ARG A 37 5.01 5.04 13.89
N ALA A 38 4.29 4.94 12.78
CA ALA A 38 4.89 4.77 11.45
C ALA A 38 5.79 5.96 11.05
N ALA A 39 5.52 7.16 11.57
CA ALA A 39 6.39 8.33 11.38
C ALA A 39 7.70 8.28 12.19
N VAL A 40 7.79 7.44 13.22
CA VAL A 40 9.03 7.24 14.00
C VAL A 40 9.80 6.03 13.52
N THR A 41 9.09 4.96 13.19
CA THR A 41 9.66 3.70 12.70
C THR A 41 8.84 3.25 11.49
N PRO A 42 9.38 3.40 10.27
CA PRO A 42 8.68 2.94 9.08
C PRO A 42 8.38 1.44 9.16
N PRO A 43 7.21 1.01 8.70
CA PRO A 43 6.92 -0.41 8.51
C PRO A 43 7.73 -0.99 7.35
N ASP A 44 8.02 -2.29 7.44
CA ASP A 44 8.64 -3.07 6.36
C ASP A 44 7.81 -3.02 5.05
N LEU A 45 8.49 -2.97 3.90
CA LEU A 45 7.88 -2.88 2.57
C LEU A 45 6.88 -4.00 2.29
N GLU A 46 7.19 -5.24 2.67
CA GLU A 46 6.31 -6.39 2.45
C GLU A 46 5.06 -6.29 3.34
N ALA A 47 5.22 -5.84 4.58
CA ALA A 47 4.10 -5.60 5.48
C ALA A 47 3.16 -4.51 4.95
N VAL A 48 3.70 -3.42 4.38
CA VAL A 48 2.89 -2.38 3.72
C VAL A 48 2.18 -2.93 2.50
N ALA A 49 2.89 -3.66 1.63
CA ALA A 49 2.29 -4.28 0.45
C ALA A 49 1.15 -5.24 0.83
N GLN A 50 1.33 -6.05 1.87
CA GLN A 50 0.28 -6.96 2.38
C GLN A 50 -0.93 -6.19 2.90
N ALA A 51 -0.71 -5.12 3.66
CA ALA A 51 -1.79 -4.27 4.16
C ALA A 51 -2.56 -3.57 3.03
N MET A 52 -1.88 -3.18 1.96
CA MET A 52 -2.50 -2.61 0.76
C MET A 52 -3.28 -3.66 -0.04
N ASN A 53 -2.73 -4.86 -0.20
CA ASN A 53 -3.42 -5.96 -0.88
C ASN A 53 -4.72 -6.37 -0.17
N ALA A 54 -4.76 -6.28 1.16
CA ALA A 54 -6.01 -6.48 1.92
C ALA A 54 -7.09 -5.43 1.58
N ARG A 55 -6.73 -4.34 0.90
CA ARG A 55 -7.62 -3.27 0.42
C ARG A 55 -7.81 -3.29 -1.10
N ALA A 56 -7.31 -4.30 -1.82
CA ALA A 56 -7.53 -4.41 -3.26
C ALA A 56 -9.03 -4.36 -3.58
N GLY A 57 -9.39 -3.67 -4.67
CA GLY A 57 -10.76 -3.33 -5.05
C GLY A 57 -11.28 -2.04 -4.43
N SER A 58 -10.55 -1.40 -3.51
CA SER A 58 -10.93 -0.09 -2.96
C SER A 58 -10.73 1.02 -3.99
N ARG A 59 -11.66 1.96 -4.04
CA ARG A 59 -11.53 3.18 -4.86
C ARG A 59 -10.60 4.18 -4.18
N LEU A 60 -9.78 4.84 -5.00
CA LEU A 60 -8.91 5.94 -4.64
C LEU A 60 -9.34 7.14 -5.49
N GLY A 61 -10.12 8.04 -4.90
CA GLY A 61 -10.76 9.10 -5.68
C GLY A 61 -11.90 8.57 -6.57
N ASP A 62 -12.18 9.33 -7.63
CA ASP A 62 -13.39 9.15 -8.43
C ASP A 62 -13.23 8.17 -9.58
N ASP A 63 -12.00 7.78 -9.97
CA ASP A 63 -11.70 7.10 -11.23
C ASP A 63 -10.67 5.96 -11.09
N LEU A 64 -9.96 5.87 -9.95
CA LEU A 64 -8.93 4.87 -9.71
C LEU A 64 -9.38 3.80 -8.72
N THR A 65 -9.00 2.56 -9.01
CA THR A 65 -9.16 1.41 -8.12
C THR A 65 -7.79 0.81 -7.81
N LEU A 66 -7.50 0.58 -6.52
CA LEU A 66 -6.33 -0.19 -6.11
C LEU A 66 -6.50 -1.65 -6.53
N THR A 67 -5.62 -2.16 -7.38
CA THR A 67 -5.64 -3.58 -7.79
C THR A 67 -4.67 -4.42 -6.99
N GLY A 68 -3.60 -3.81 -6.47
CA GLY A 68 -2.66 -4.47 -5.58
C GLY A 68 -1.46 -3.60 -5.23
N ALA A 69 -0.56 -4.18 -4.45
CA ALA A 69 0.75 -3.64 -4.18
C ALA A 69 1.78 -4.77 -3.98
N ARG A 70 3.03 -4.48 -4.26
CA ARG A 70 4.15 -5.42 -4.06
C ARG A 70 5.42 -4.68 -3.66
N ALA A 71 6.28 -5.34 -2.89
CA ALA A 71 7.65 -4.89 -2.71
C ALA A 71 8.47 -5.34 -3.93
N GLU A 72 9.19 -4.42 -4.56
CA GLU A 72 10.07 -4.70 -5.69
C GLU A 72 11.41 -4.00 -5.43
N GLY A 73 12.42 -4.77 -5.03
CA GLY A 73 13.68 -4.20 -4.53
C GLY A 73 13.44 -3.39 -3.26
N ASN A 74 13.91 -2.14 -3.25
CA ASN A 74 13.67 -1.17 -2.19
C ASN A 74 12.49 -0.24 -2.53
N GLN A 75 11.46 -0.71 -3.21
CA GLN A 75 10.32 0.13 -3.56
C GLN A 75 9.01 -0.59 -3.28
N LEU A 76 8.04 0.18 -2.78
CA LEU A 76 6.66 -0.25 -2.81
C LEU A 76 6.06 0.08 -4.17
N VAL A 77 5.62 -0.92 -4.91
CA VAL A 77 4.88 -0.73 -6.16
C VAL A 77 3.40 -0.81 -5.86
N MET A 78 2.66 0.24 -6.17
CA MET A 78 1.21 0.31 -6.09
C MET A 78 0.61 0.18 -7.48
N ASP A 79 -0.22 -0.83 -7.69
CA ASP A 79 -0.89 -1.09 -8.95
C ASP A 79 -2.33 -0.53 -8.88
N LEU A 80 -2.64 0.38 -9.79
CA LEU A 80 -3.93 1.05 -9.89
C LEU A 80 -4.54 0.78 -11.26
N ARG A 81 -5.87 0.76 -11.31
CA ARG A 81 -6.64 0.68 -12.55
C ARG A 81 -7.59 1.86 -12.64
N HIS A 82 -7.55 2.55 -13.77
CA HIS A 82 -8.51 3.56 -14.15
C HIS A 82 -9.78 2.91 -14.72
N ASP A 83 -10.94 3.52 -14.50
CA ASP A 83 -12.24 2.99 -14.94
C ASP A 83 -12.42 3.01 -16.47
N ASP A 84 -11.86 4.02 -17.13
CA ASP A 84 -11.88 4.14 -18.60
C ASP A 84 -10.88 3.20 -19.31
N ALA A 85 -11.27 2.76 -20.50
CA ALA A 85 -10.43 1.97 -21.41
C ALA A 85 -9.45 2.86 -22.19
N GLU A 86 -8.43 2.28 -22.81
CA GLU A 86 -7.41 3.02 -23.57
C GLU A 86 -8.01 3.93 -24.65
N SER A 87 -9.07 3.48 -25.33
CA SER A 87 -9.72 4.23 -26.40
C SER A 87 -10.38 5.54 -25.96
N ALA A 88 -10.64 5.72 -24.66
CA ALA A 88 -11.16 6.96 -24.10
C ALA A 88 -10.08 8.03 -23.93
N PHE A 89 -8.80 7.64 -23.94
CA PHE A 89 -7.68 8.53 -23.71
C PHE A 89 -7.08 9.04 -25.01
N THR A 90 -7.39 10.29 -25.35
CA THR A 90 -6.60 11.03 -26.34
C THR A 90 -5.16 11.23 -25.84
N PRO A 91 -4.17 11.47 -26.73
CA PRO A 91 -2.80 11.77 -26.30
C PRO A 91 -2.73 12.92 -25.29
N ALA A 92 -3.47 14.01 -25.52
CA ALA A 92 -3.53 15.14 -24.59
C ALA A 92 -4.12 14.77 -23.23
N ALA A 93 -5.11 13.87 -23.18
CA ALA A 93 -5.67 13.39 -21.92
C ALA A 93 -4.66 12.52 -21.14
N ARG A 94 -3.89 11.67 -21.83
CA ARG A 94 -2.80 10.89 -21.21
C ARG A 94 -1.73 11.79 -20.61
N ASP A 95 -1.34 12.83 -21.34
CA ASP A 95 -0.34 13.80 -20.88
C ASP A 95 -0.84 14.56 -19.64
N ALA A 96 -2.10 15.02 -19.67
CA ALA A 96 -2.72 15.71 -18.54
C ALA A 96 -2.84 14.81 -17.29
N PHE A 97 -3.22 13.55 -17.47
CA PHE A 97 -3.28 12.57 -16.39
C PHE A 97 -1.89 12.34 -15.77
N THR A 98 -0.89 12.11 -16.63
CA THR A 98 0.51 11.92 -16.19
C THR A 98 1.01 13.13 -15.42
N PHE A 99 0.80 14.34 -15.93
CA PHE A 99 1.18 15.57 -15.24
C PHE A 99 0.52 15.71 -13.85
N THR A 100 -0.77 15.39 -13.76
CA THR A 100 -1.52 15.43 -12.49
C THR A 100 -0.96 14.40 -11.51
N LEU A 101 -0.69 13.18 -11.97
CA LEU A 101 -0.07 12.12 -11.17
C LEU A 101 1.31 12.55 -10.65
N GLU A 102 2.12 13.18 -11.50
CA GLU A 102 3.47 13.64 -11.14
C GLU A 102 3.47 14.81 -10.16
N ARG A 103 2.47 15.68 -10.22
CA ARG A 103 2.37 16.85 -9.34
C ARG A 103 1.68 16.52 -8.02
N ASP A 104 0.48 15.94 -8.08
CA ASP A 104 -0.43 15.89 -6.94
C ASP A 104 -0.13 14.71 -6.01
N VAL A 105 0.27 13.57 -6.55
CA VAL A 105 0.58 12.40 -5.72
C VAL A 105 1.76 12.67 -4.80
N PRO A 106 2.93 13.16 -5.27
CA PRO A 106 4.02 13.47 -4.34
C PRO A 106 3.61 14.50 -3.30
N MET A 107 2.86 15.55 -3.68
CA MET A 107 2.38 16.54 -2.70
C MET A 107 1.53 15.90 -1.60
N GLN A 108 0.59 15.01 -1.95
CA GLN A 108 -0.26 14.34 -0.97
C GLN A 108 0.52 13.32 -0.12
N MET A 109 1.38 12.52 -0.74
CA MET A 109 2.21 11.54 -0.05
C MET A 109 3.20 12.21 0.90
N CYS A 110 3.80 13.32 0.49
CA CYS A 110 4.80 14.02 1.29
C CYS A 110 4.17 14.94 2.36
N ALA A 111 2.87 15.23 2.27
CA ALA A 111 2.16 16.00 3.30
C ALA A 111 2.03 15.24 4.64
N ALA A 112 1.94 13.91 4.59
CA ALA A 112 1.86 13.08 5.81
C ALA A 112 3.28 12.66 6.28
N PRO A 113 3.65 12.89 7.56
CA PRO A 113 5.00 12.58 8.05
C PRO A 113 5.42 11.13 7.90
N ALA A 114 4.49 10.18 8.11
CA ALA A 114 4.77 8.75 8.00
C ALA A 114 5.11 8.31 6.58
N THR A 115 4.35 8.78 5.60
CA THR A 115 4.56 8.47 4.18
C THR A 115 5.78 9.19 3.62
N ARG A 116 6.06 10.43 4.04
CA ARG A 116 7.33 11.10 3.71
C ARG A 116 8.54 10.30 4.19
N ARG A 117 8.53 9.89 5.46
CA ARG A 117 9.64 9.10 6.03
C ARG A 117 9.80 7.76 5.32
N PHE A 118 8.69 7.10 5.02
CA PHE A 118 8.71 5.87 4.22
C PHE A 118 9.34 6.10 2.84
N VAL A 119 9.00 7.20 2.15
CA VAL A 119 9.61 7.54 0.86
C VAL A 119 11.12 7.77 0.98
N GLU A 120 11.56 8.46 2.02
CA GLU A 120 12.97 8.84 2.23
C GLU A 120 13.85 7.68 2.75
N GLU A 121 13.31 6.80 3.60
CA GLU A 121 14.06 5.73 4.27
C GLU A 121 13.95 4.38 3.55
N GLU A 122 12.80 4.07 2.93
CA GLU A 122 12.51 2.75 2.35
C GLU A 122 12.58 2.71 0.82
N GLY A 123 13.24 3.69 0.19
CA GLY A 123 13.54 3.71 -1.25
C GLY A 123 12.39 4.10 -2.19
N GLY A 124 11.24 4.47 -1.63
CA GLY A 124 10.18 5.18 -2.34
C GLY A 124 8.98 4.34 -2.74
N VAL A 125 8.06 4.99 -3.45
CA VAL A 125 6.82 4.39 -3.96
C VAL A 125 6.75 4.56 -5.47
N ARG A 126 6.51 3.46 -6.18
CA ARG A 126 6.17 3.48 -7.60
C ARG A 126 4.68 3.25 -7.76
N ILE A 127 4.00 4.17 -8.43
CA ILE A 127 2.60 3.99 -8.82
C ILE A 127 2.56 3.59 -10.28
N SER A 128 1.87 2.50 -10.58
CA SER A 128 1.61 2.02 -11.92
C SER A 128 0.11 2.07 -12.17
N VAL A 129 -0.32 2.84 -13.18
CA VAL A 129 -1.73 2.98 -13.56
C VAL A 129 -1.95 2.34 -14.91
N VAL A 130 -2.92 1.43 -14.98
CA VAL A 130 -3.43 0.85 -16.23
C VAL A 130 -4.87 1.30 -16.48
N THR A 131 -5.29 1.27 -17.73
CA THR A 131 -6.69 1.46 -18.13
C THR A 131 -7.53 0.23 -17.78
N SER A 132 -8.86 0.30 -17.91
CA SER A 132 -9.74 -0.81 -17.55
C SER A 132 -9.55 -2.07 -18.40
N ASP A 133 -9.07 -1.91 -19.64
CA ASP A 133 -8.65 -2.97 -20.56
C ASP A 133 -7.18 -3.40 -20.41
N GLY A 134 -6.45 -2.83 -19.44
CA GLY A 134 -5.11 -3.26 -19.04
C GLY A 134 -3.96 -2.61 -19.80
N ALA A 135 -4.22 -1.61 -20.64
CA ALA A 135 -3.15 -0.85 -21.30
C ALA A 135 -2.43 0.06 -20.30
N PRO A 136 -1.09 0.24 -20.40
CA PRO A 136 -0.37 1.19 -19.56
C PRO A 136 -0.87 2.62 -19.79
N LEU A 137 -1.31 3.29 -18.72
CA LEU A 137 -1.74 4.69 -18.77
C LEU A 137 -0.63 5.64 -18.34
N ALA A 138 -0.11 5.44 -17.12
CA ALA A 138 0.95 6.24 -16.55
C ALA A 138 1.71 5.43 -15.49
N SER A 139 2.96 5.82 -15.22
CA SER A 139 3.75 5.26 -14.13
C SER A 139 4.61 6.35 -13.54
N ARG A 140 4.71 6.41 -12.22
CA ARG A 140 5.52 7.40 -11.52
C ARG A 140 6.22 6.78 -10.33
N THR A 141 7.52 7.00 -10.25
CA THR A 141 8.34 6.68 -9.08
C THR A 141 8.56 7.93 -8.24
N ILE A 142 8.33 7.81 -6.94
CA ILE A 142 8.45 8.85 -5.93
C ILE A 142 9.49 8.38 -4.92
N THR A 143 10.70 8.92 -5.03
CA THR A 143 11.84 8.57 -4.18
C THR A 143 12.28 9.72 -3.27
N THR A 144 11.69 10.90 -3.44
CA THR A 144 12.01 12.09 -2.65
C THR A 144 10.76 12.93 -2.41
N CYS A 145 10.76 13.64 -1.28
CA CYS A 145 9.79 14.66 -0.92
C CYS A 145 10.48 16.02 -0.93
N ALA A 146 10.43 16.72 -2.06
CA ALA A 146 11.03 18.05 -2.25
C ALA A 146 10.04 19.18 -1.92
#